data_AF-W4VGF6-F1
#
_entry.id   AF-W4VGF6-F1
#
_cell.length_a   1.000
_cell.length_b   1.000
_cell.length_c   1.000
_cell.angle_alpha   90.00
_cell.angle_beta   90.00
_cell.angle_gamma   90.00
#
_symmetry.space_group_name_H-M   'P 1'
#
loop_
_entity.id
_entity.type
_entity.pdbx_description
1 polymer ?
#
loop_
_entity_poly.entity_id
_entity_poly.type
_entity_poly.pdbx_seq_one_letter_code
_entity_poly.pdbx_strand_id
1 'polypeptide(L)'
;MGDSTFANKCLDKMNQFKQQGKTIFFVSHSASQMKSFCDRILWLHYGELRAFGVVEDVIKQYNTYVHTVKKMTAERKSQLKNTSLKKQYINSKDVLEKTKKTSFIRWFIPKLLLICPLLILAYLVGLGL
;
A
#
# COMPACT_ATOMS: atom_id res chain seq x y z
N MET A 1 -3.59 21.40 10.26
CA MET A 1 -4.28 21.68 11.54
C MET A 1 -5.54 22.46 11.19
N GLY A 2 -6.72 22.00 11.60
CA GLY A 2 -8.02 22.62 11.27
C GLY A 2 -8.84 22.82 12.54
N ASP A 3 -9.76 23.78 12.50
CA ASP A 3 -10.73 24.10 13.55
C ASP A 3 -11.39 22.83 14.10
N SER A 4 -11.44 22.68 15.42
CA SER A 4 -12.05 21.53 16.10
C SER A 4 -13.52 21.35 15.69
N THR A 5 -14.21 22.44 15.40
CA THR A 5 -15.58 22.45 14.90
C THR A 5 -15.68 21.79 13.52
N PHE A 6 -14.71 22.06 12.63
CA PHE A 6 -14.65 21.44 11.31
C PHE A 6 -14.31 19.95 11.40
N ALA A 7 -13.36 19.58 12.26
CA ALA A 7 -13.00 18.19 12.49
C ALA A 7 -14.20 17.35 12.96
N ASN A 8 -15.00 17.89 13.88
CA ASN A 8 -16.23 17.24 14.36
C ASN A 8 -17.24 17.04 13.22
N LYS A 9 -17.50 18.08 12.39
CA LYS A 9 -18.39 17.95 11.22
C LYS A 9 -17.91 16.88 10.24
N CYS A 10 -16.59 16.78 10.00
CA CYS A 10 -16.02 15.73 9.16
C CYS A 10 -16.26 14.33 9.76
N LEU A 11 -16.08 14.18 11.07
CA LEU A 11 -16.27 12.91 11.78
C LEU A 11 -17.75 12.48 11.75
N ASP A 12 -18.68 13.40 11.96
CA ASP A 12 -20.12 13.14 11.84
C ASP A 12 -20.49 12.67 10.43
N LYS A 13 -19.92 13.30 9.41
CA LYS A 13 -20.17 12.89 8.02
C LYS A 13 -19.58 11.51 7.71
N MET A 14 -18.40 11.21 8.24
CA MET A 14 -17.79 9.89 8.14
C MET A 14 -18.63 8.82 8.86
N ASN A 15 -19.21 9.13 10.02
CA ASN A 15 -20.14 8.23 10.71
C ASN A 15 -21.41 7.96 9.90
N GLN A 16 -21.99 8.98 9.25
CA GLN A 16 -23.09 8.78 8.30
C GLN A 16 -22.71 7.83 7.16
N PHE A 17 -21.53 8.00 6.56
CA PHE A 17 -21.07 7.10 5.50
C PHE A 17 -20.81 5.68 5.99
N LYS A 18 -20.30 5.53 7.21
CA LYS A 18 -20.14 4.22 7.86
C LYS A 18 -21.49 3.52 8.05
N GLN A 19 -22.52 4.24 8.52
CA GLN A 19 -23.89 3.72 8.66
C GLN A 19 -24.52 3.31 7.32
N GLN A 20 -24.15 3.98 6.23
CA GLN A 20 -24.56 3.62 4.86
C GLN A 20 -23.81 2.41 4.29
N GLY A 21 -22.92 1.76 5.06
CA GLY A 21 -22.14 0.62 4.61
C GLY A 21 -20.99 0.96 3.66
N LYS A 22 -20.56 2.24 3.60
CA LYS A 22 -19.43 2.64 2.76
C LYS A 22 -18.10 2.24 3.38
N THR A 23 -17.13 1.85 2.54
CA THR A 23 -15.75 1.60 2.96
C THR A 23 -15.01 2.92 3.15
N ILE A 24 -14.41 3.11 4.33
CA ILE A 24 -13.66 4.33 4.68
C ILE A 24 -12.25 3.93 5.08
N PHE A 25 -11.25 4.59 4.49
CA PHE A 25 -9.86 4.51 4.94
C PHE A 25 -9.59 5.67 5.88
N PHE A 26 -9.34 5.37 7.16
CA PHE A 26 -9.01 6.35 8.18
C PHE A 26 -7.55 6.17 8.63
N VAL A 27 -6.76 7.24 8.58
CA VAL A 27 -5.35 7.24 8.95
C VAL A 27 -5.15 8.21 10.11
N SER A 28 -4.69 7.70 11.25
CA SER A 28 -4.40 8.50 12.43
C SER A 28 -3.18 7.96 13.18
N HIS A 29 -2.49 8.85 13.89
CA HIS A 29 -1.42 8.50 14.83
C HIS A 29 -1.96 8.24 16.25
N SER A 30 -3.23 8.55 16.51
CA SER A 30 -3.86 8.38 17.83
C SER A 30 -4.56 7.03 17.93
N ALA A 31 -4.05 6.17 18.81
CA ALA A 31 -4.70 4.89 19.11
C ALA A 31 -6.13 5.07 19.65
N SER A 32 -6.39 6.14 20.40
CA SER A 32 -7.73 6.44 20.93
C SER A 32 -8.74 6.73 19.81
N GLN A 33 -8.35 7.55 18.82
CA GLN A 33 -9.21 7.86 17.68
C GLN A 33 -9.46 6.63 16.80
N MET A 34 -8.44 5.80 16.60
CA MET A 34 -8.62 4.54 15.86
C MET A 34 -9.56 3.59 16.60
N LYS A 35 -9.51 3.53 17.93
CA LYS A 35 -10.44 2.73 18.75
C LYS A 35 -11.87 3.20 18.66
N SER A 36 -12.10 4.51 18.63
CA SER A 36 -13.47 5.05 18.62
C SER A 36 -14.14 4.95 17.26
N PHE A 37 -13.38 4.90 16.16
CA PHE A 37 -13.93 5.03 14.80
C PHE A 37 -13.76 3.78 13.92
N CYS A 38 -12.63 3.07 13.99
CA CYS A 38 -12.33 1.97 13.08
C CYS A 38 -12.98 0.65 13.52
N ASP A 39 -13.32 -0.22 12.57
CA ASP A 39 -13.72 -1.61 12.85
C ASP A 39 -12.52 -2.57 12.77
N ARG A 40 -11.56 -2.24 11.90
CA ARG A 40 -10.34 -2.99 11.63
C ARG A 40 -9.17 -2.05 11.44
N ILE A 41 -7.96 -2.52 11.76
CA ILE A 41 -6.73 -1.76 11.58
C ILE A 41 -5.76 -2.54 10.71
N LEU A 42 -5.12 -1.80 9.82
CA LEU A 42 -4.02 -2.26 8.99
C LEU A 42 -2.73 -1.60 9.49
N TRP A 43 -1.84 -2.37 10.10
CA TRP A 43 -0.56 -1.90 10.59
C TRP A 43 0.53 -2.10 9.53
N LEU A 44 1.01 -0.99 8.96
CA LEU A 44 2.18 -0.97 8.08
C LEU A 44 3.45 -0.59 8.85
N HIS A 45 4.54 -1.26 8.52
CA HIS A 45 5.87 -0.93 9.04
C HIS A 45 6.92 -1.05 7.94
N TYR A 46 7.55 0.07 7.57
CA TYR A 46 8.52 0.16 6.47
C TYR A 46 8.00 -0.41 5.14
N GLY A 47 6.74 -0.12 4.80
CA GLY A 47 6.10 -0.60 3.57
C GLY A 47 5.64 -2.06 3.61
N GLU A 48 5.82 -2.76 4.73
CA GLU A 48 5.35 -4.14 4.92
C GLU A 48 4.11 -4.18 5.81
N LEU A 49 3.15 -5.04 5.44
CA LEU A 49 2.01 -5.36 6.28
C LEU A 49 2.47 -6.20 7.46
N ARG A 50 2.37 -5.65 8.68
CA ARG A 50 2.74 -6.36 9.91
C ARG A 50 1.56 -7.07 10.56
N ALA A 51 0.40 -6.45 10.54
CA ALA A 51 -0.84 -7.04 11.05
C ALA A 51 -2.05 -6.38 10.39
N PHE A 52 -3.12 -7.17 10.22
CA PHE A 52 -4.43 -6.69 9.81
C PHE A 52 -5.50 -7.47 10.58
N GLY A 53 -6.44 -6.78 11.20
CA GLY A 53 -7.44 -7.43 12.03
C GLY A 53 -8.30 -6.45 12.84
N VAL A 54 -8.97 -6.97 13.86
CA VAL A 54 -9.74 -6.15 14.81
C VAL A 54 -8.85 -5.17 15.54
N VAL A 55 -9.44 -4.02 15.91
CA VAL A 55 -8.75 -2.86 16.48
C VAL A 55 -7.91 -3.24 17.71
N GLU A 56 -8.50 -3.96 18.65
CA GLU A 56 -7.91 -4.29 19.96
C GLU A 56 -6.62 -5.09 19.80
N ASP A 57 -6.65 -6.13 18.96
CA ASP A 57 -5.53 -7.04 18.74
C ASP A 57 -4.37 -6.34 18.06
N VAL A 58 -4.65 -5.56 17.01
CA VAL A 58 -3.61 -4.87 16.25
C VAL A 58 -2.98 -3.75 17.08
N ILE A 59 -3.77 -2.99 17.85
CA ILE A 59 -3.24 -1.97 18.76
C ILE A 59 -2.38 -2.60 19.87
N LYS A 60 -2.78 -3.75 20.42
CA LYS A 60 -1.99 -4.48 21.42
C LYS A 60 -0.63 -4.91 20.85
N GLN A 61 -0.61 -5.48 19.64
CA GLN A 61 0.62 -5.84 18.94
C GLN A 61 1.52 -4.63 18.68
N TYR A 62 0.94 -3.54 18.17
CA TYR A 62 1.65 -2.29 17.93
C TYR A 62 2.27 -1.71 19.21
N ASN A 63 1.52 -1.65 20.30
CA ASN A 63 2.01 -1.12 21.58
C ASN A 63 3.15 -1.99 22.14
N THR A 64 3.02 -3.31 22.03
CA THR A 64 4.07 -4.27 22.42
C THR A 64 5.35 -4.02 21.63
N TYR A 65 5.23 -3.83 20.31
CA TYR A 65 6.36 -3.48 19.44
C TYR A 65 7.02 -2.15 19.85
N VAL A 66 6.23 -1.08 20.00
CA VAL A 66 6.74 0.25 20.39
C VAL A 66 7.47 0.19 21.72
N HIS A 67 6.91 -0.51 22.71
CA HIS A 67 7.53 -0.67 24.02
C HIS A 67 8.84 -1.47 23.93
N THR A 68 8.87 -2.53 23.13
CA THR A 68 10.07 -3.34 22.89
C THR A 68 11.17 -2.52 22.23
N VAL A 69 10.84 -1.75 21.19
CA VAL A 69 11.80 -0.86 20.52
C VAL A 69 12.28 0.23 21.46
N LYS A 70 11.41 0.84 22.28
CA LYS A 70 11.82 1.87 23.25
C LYS A 70 12.87 1.37 24.24
N LYS A 71 12.79 0.11 24.68
CA LYS A 71 13.73 -0.52 25.61
C LYS A 71 15.10 -0.86 25.00
N MET A 72 15.25 -0.84 23.68
CA MET A 72 16.52 -1.16 23.03
C MET A 72 17.57 -0.04 23.18
N THR A 73 18.86 -0.41 23.07
CA THR A 73 19.96 0.55 23.02
C THR A 73 19.89 1.41 21.75
N ALA A 74 20.56 2.56 21.75
CA ALA A 74 20.58 3.48 20.62
C ALA A 74 21.20 2.84 19.37
N GLU A 75 22.27 2.05 19.56
CA GLU A 75 22.98 1.34 18.49
C GLU A 75 22.04 0.32 17.84
N ARG A 76 21.34 -0.49 18.66
CA ARG A 76 20.43 -1.50 18.16
C ARG A 76 19.24 -0.88 17.43
N LYS A 77 18.69 0.23 17.93
CA LYS A 77 17.64 1.00 17.25
C LYS A 77 18.10 1.49 15.89
N SER A 78 19.31 2.05 15.81
CA SER A 78 19.90 2.54 14.56
C SER A 78 20.09 1.41 13.54
N GLN A 79 20.65 0.27 13.97
CA GLN A 79 20.80 -0.92 13.13
C GLN A 79 19.45 -1.39 12.57
N LEU A 80 18.45 -1.58 13.45
CA LEU A 80 17.11 -2.02 13.03
C LEU A 80 16.46 -1.05 12.04
N LYS A 81 16.59 0.26 12.28
CA LYS A 81 16.11 1.30 11.36
C LYS A 81 16.79 1.19 10.00
N ASN A 82 18.12 1.10 9.95
CA ASN A 82 18.89 1.04 8.71
C ASN A 82 18.57 -0.23 7.91
N THR A 83 18.48 -1.39 8.58
CA THR A 83 18.10 -2.65 7.93
C THR A 83 16.69 -2.56 7.34
N SER A 84 15.74 -1.99 8.09
CA SER A 84 14.34 -1.87 7.64
C SER A 84 14.20 -0.89 6.47
N LEU A 85 14.89 0.25 6.50
CA LEU A 85 14.93 1.22 5.41
C LEU A 85 15.54 0.64 4.13
N LYS A 86 16.65 -0.10 4.25
CA LYS A 86 17.28 -0.77 3.10
C LYS A 86 16.32 -1.77 2.46
N LYS A 87 15.60 -2.55 3.27
CA LYS A 87 14.58 -3.50 2.79
C LYS A 87 13.43 -2.79 2.07
N GLN A 88 12.91 -1.69 2.64
CA GLN A 88 11.86 -0.89 2.02
C GLN A 88 12.28 -0.35 0.65
N TYR A 89 13.52 0.16 0.52
CA TYR A 89 14.05 0.68 -0.73
C TYR A 89 14.21 -0.41 -1.81
N ILE A 90 14.70 -1.59 -1.43
CA ILE A 90 14.81 -2.72 -2.37
C ILE A 90 13.41 -3.11 -2.86
N ASN A 91 12.47 -3.31 -1.93
CA ASN A 91 11.11 -3.70 -2.27
C ASN A 91 10.41 -2.67 -3.16
N SER A 92 10.61 -1.36 -2.91
CA SER A 92 10.03 -0.31 -3.76
C SER A 92 10.62 -0.31 -5.18
N LYS A 93 11.92 -0.56 -5.33
CA LYS A 93 12.55 -0.74 -6.64
C LYS A 93 11.99 -1.94 -7.39
N ASP A 94 11.88 -3.09 -6.72
CA ASP A 94 11.34 -4.31 -7.31
C ASP A 94 9.90 -4.11 -7.79
N VAL A 95 9.07 -3.42 -7.01
CA VAL A 95 7.70 -3.05 -7.41
C VAL A 95 7.70 -2.15 -8.64
N LEU A 96 8.56 -1.13 -8.68
CA LEU A 96 8.65 -0.21 -9.83
C LEU A 96 9.10 -0.94 -11.10
N GLU A 97 10.08 -1.83 -11.01
CA GLU A 97 10.52 -2.64 -12.15
C GLU A 97 9.44 -3.60 -12.64
N LYS A 98 8.75 -4.28 -11.72
CA LYS A 98 7.65 -5.19 -12.06
C LYS A 98 6.49 -4.44 -12.72
N THR A 99 6.19 -3.24 -12.23
CA THR A 99 5.16 -2.36 -12.80
C THR A 99 5.55 -1.88 -14.20
N LYS A 100 6.80 -1.46 -14.42
CA LYS A 100 7.32 -1.08 -15.75
C LYS A 100 7.26 -2.26 -16.73
N LYS A 101 7.71 -3.45 -16.31
CA LYS A 101 7.68 -4.66 -17.15
C LYS A 101 6.26 -5.03 -17.55
N THR A 102 5.33 -5.01 -16.60
CA THR A 102 3.92 -5.30 -16.86
C THR A 102 3.29 -4.28 -17.79
N SER A 103 3.58 -2.99 -17.60
CA SER A 103 3.14 -1.90 -18.47
C SER A 103 3.70 -2.07 -19.90
N PHE A 104 4.99 -2.40 -20.01
CA PHE A 104 5.64 -2.65 -21.29
C PHE A 104 5.02 -3.83 -22.03
N ILE A 105 4.82 -4.97 -21.36
CA ILE A 105 4.16 -6.15 -21.94
C ILE A 105 2.74 -5.81 -22.39
N ARG A 106 1.96 -5.13 -21.53
CA ARG A 106 0.58 -4.72 -21.82
C ARG A 106 0.48 -3.74 -23.00
N TRP A 107 1.50 -2.92 -23.23
CA TRP A 107 1.55 -1.98 -24.35
C TRP A 107 2.09 -2.61 -25.66
N PHE A 108 3.12 -3.45 -25.55
CA PHE A 108 3.89 -3.96 -26.70
C PHE A 108 3.28 -5.20 -27.33
N ILE A 109 2.81 -6.16 -26.53
CA ILE A 109 2.26 -7.44 -27.02
C ILE A 109 1.06 -7.26 -27.97
N PRO A 110 0.01 -6.47 -27.67
CA PRO A 110 -1.13 -6.35 -28.57
C PRO A 110 -0.79 -5.66 -29.89
N LYS A 111 0.16 -4.71 -29.88
CA LYS A 111 0.63 -4.06 -31.11
C LYS A 111 1.43 -5.03 -31.98
N LEU A 112 2.32 -5.83 -31.37
CA LEU A 112 3.10 -6.83 -32.10
C LEU A 112 2.21 -7.91 -32.71
N LEU A 113 1.20 -8.38 -31.99
CA LEU A 113 0.26 -9.41 -32.46
C LEU A 113 -0.60 -8.94 -33.66
N LEU A 114 -0.87 -7.64 -33.79
CA LEU A 114 -1.57 -7.07 -34.93
C LEU A 114 -0.65 -6.84 -36.15
N ILE A 115 0.62 -6.53 -35.92
CA ILE A 115 1.60 -6.25 -36.99
C ILE A 115 2.16 -7.55 -37.58
N CYS A 116 2.36 -8.60 -36.77
CA CYS A 116 2.85 -9.90 -37.23
C CYS A 116 2.04 -10.53 -38.38
N PRO A 117 0.69 -10.63 -38.35
CA PRO A 117 -0.07 -11.20 -39.46
C PRO A 117 0.00 -10.36 -40.73
N LEU A 118 0.12 -9.03 -40.63
CA LEU A 118 0.32 -8.15 -41.80
C LEU A 118 1.68 -8.38 -42.46
N LEU A 119 2.74 -8.57 -41.67
CA LEU A 119 4.07 -8.91 -42.19
C LEU A 119 4.10 -10.30 -42.82
N ILE A 120 3.43 -11.29 -42.21
CA ILE A 120 3.32 -12.64 -42.77
C ILE A 120 2.52 -12.63 -44.07
N LEU A 121 1.41 -11.90 -44.14
CA LEU A 121 0.60 -11.76 -45.35
C LEU A 121 1.40 -11.06 -46.48
N ALA A 122 2.12 -9.99 -46.17
CA ALA A 122 2.97 -9.30 -47.14
C ALA A 122 4.08 -10.21 -47.68
N TYR A 123 4.68 -11.03 -46.82
CA TYR A 123 5.68 -12.02 -47.23
C TYR A 123 5.10 -13.12 -48.12
N LEU A 124 3.91 -13.63 -47.81
CA LEU A 124 3.22 -14.65 -48.62
C LEU A 124 2.84 -14.12 -50.01
N VAL A 125 2.32 -12.89 -50.09
CA VAL A 125 2.00 -12.24 -51.39
C VAL A 125 3.27 -11.95 -52.20
N GLY A 126 4.35 -11.54 -51.54
CA GLY A 126 5.64 -11.26 -52.20
C GLY A 126 6.34 -12.50 -52.76
N LEU A 127 6.04 -13.69 -52.23
CA LEU A 127 6.55 -14.98 -52.74
C LEU A 127 5.77 -15.49 -53.97
N GLY A 128 4.71 -14.78 -54.40
CA GLY A 128 4.02 -15.08 -55.64
C GLY A 128 3.16 -16.34 -55.61
N LEU A 129 2.49 -16.61 -54.47
CA LEU A 129 1.33 -17.51 -54.42
C LEU A 129 0.03 -16.75 -54.71
#